data_AF-A0AAD5E5Z6-F1
#
_entry.id   AF-A0AAD5E5Z6-F1
#
_cell.length_a   1.000
_cell.length_b   1.000
_cell.length_c   1.000
_cell.angle_alpha   90.00
_cell.angle_beta   90.00
_cell.angle_gamma   90.00
#
_symmetry.space_group_name_H-M   'P 1'
#
loop_
_entity.id
_entity.type
_entity.pdbx_description
1 polymer ?
#
loop_
_entity_poly.entity_id
_entity_poly.type
_entity_poly.pdbx_seq_one_letter_code
_entity_poly.pdbx_strand_id
1 'polypeptide(L)'
;CSNCGTTTTPLWRRAPNGETICNACGLYLKARNTLRPVSLKRLYAKKSEPTNDSLVCANCQTTTTPLWRRDEANNTICNACGLYYKLHNVHRPVTMKRSTIKRRKRV
;
A
#
# COMPACT_ATOMS: atom_id res chain seq x y z
N CYS A 1 1.73 -11.64 -17.33
CA CYS A 1 0.33 -11.76 -16.87
C CYS A 1 -0.54 -12.11 -18.05
N SER A 2 -1.18 -13.28 -18.07
CA SER A 2 -2.00 -13.74 -19.20
C SER A 2 -3.18 -12.82 -19.52
N ASN A 3 -3.80 -12.19 -18.51
CA ASN A 3 -4.94 -11.28 -18.73
C ASN A 3 -4.55 -9.91 -19.33
N CYS A 4 -3.67 -9.13 -18.68
CA CYS A 4 -3.41 -7.72 -19.07
C CYS A 4 -2.04 -7.46 -19.71
N GLY A 5 -1.25 -8.51 -19.93
CA GLY A 5 0.08 -8.42 -20.54
C GLY A 5 1.14 -7.69 -19.72
N THR A 6 0.89 -7.33 -18.45
CA THR A 6 1.96 -6.74 -17.63
C THR A 6 3.08 -7.76 -17.38
N THR A 7 4.32 -7.28 -17.46
CA THR A 7 5.56 -8.03 -17.19
C THR A 7 6.07 -7.82 -15.77
N THR A 8 5.56 -6.82 -15.06
CA THR A 8 5.97 -6.49 -13.69
C THR A 8 4.76 -6.43 -12.76
N THR A 9 4.93 -6.98 -11.56
CA THR A 9 3.89 -6.98 -10.53
C THR A 9 4.54 -7.26 -9.19
N PRO A 10 4.07 -6.67 -8.07
CA PRO A 10 4.63 -6.93 -6.75
C PRO A 10 4.39 -8.38 -6.26
N LEU A 11 3.44 -9.09 -6.88
CA LEU A 11 3.15 -10.49 -6.60
C LEU A 11 2.52 -11.15 -7.83
N TRP A 12 2.98 -12.34 -8.17
CA TRP A 12 2.35 -13.21 -9.17
C TRP A 12 1.31 -14.11 -8.51
N ARG A 13 0.18 -14.33 -9.18
CA ARG A 13 -0.93 -15.18 -8.73
C ARG A 13 -1.25 -16.22 -9.79
N ARG A 14 -1.89 -17.32 -9.39
CA ARG A 14 -2.43 -18.34 -10.30
C ARG A 14 -3.95 -18.19 -10.39
N ALA A 15 -4.48 -18.18 -11.60
CA ALA A 15 -5.91 -18.26 -11.86
C ALA A 15 -6.43 -19.70 -11.67
N PRO A 16 -7.76 -19.92 -11.56
CA PRO A 16 -8.34 -21.26 -11.41
C PRO A 16 -7.98 -22.23 -12.55
N ASN A 17 -7.76 -21.71 -13.76
CA ASN A 17 -7.31 -22.47 -14.94
C ASN A 17 -5.77 -22.70 -14.96
N GLY A 18 -5.04 -22.31 -13.92
CA GLY A 18 -3.59 -22.46 -13.81
C GLY A 18 -2.77 -21.33 -14.45
N GLU A 19 -3.40 -20.36 -15.12
CA GLU A 19 -2.68 -19.27 -15.77
C GLU A 19 -2.02 -18.30 -14.78
N THR A 20 -0.85 -17.78 -15.18
CA THR A 20 -0.11 -16.81 -14.36
C THR A 20 -0.61 -15.39 -14.61
N ILE A 21 -1.24 -14.81 -13.59
CA ILE A 21 -1.82 -13.46 -13.63
C ILE A 21 -1.16 -12.54 -12.61
N CYS A 22 -1.17 -11.22 -12.86
CA CYS A 22 -0.59 -10.25 -11.93
C CYS A 22 -1.45 -10.06 -10.68
N ASN A 23 -0.90 -9.40 -9.66
CA ASN A 23 -1.61 -9.14 -8.41
C ASN A 23 -2.94 -8.40 -8.63
N ALA A 24 -2.94 -7.40 -9.52
CA ALA A 24 -4.15 -6.62 -9.82
C ALA A 24 -5.23 -7.47 -10.52
N CYS A 25 -4.85 -8.28 -11.51
CA CYS A 25 -5.79 -9.17 -12.20
C CYS A 25 -6.35 -10.25 -11.27
N GLY A 26 -5.51 -10.84 -10.41
CA GLY A 26 -5.97 -11.87 -9.48
C GLY A 26 -6.86 -11.33 -8.35
N LEU A 27 -6.56 -10.15 -7.82
CA LEU A 27 -7.44 -9.50 -6.83
C LEU A 27 -8.78 -9.10 -7.46
N TYR A 28 -8.78 -8.63 -8.71
CA TYR A 28 -10.01 -8.31 -9.43
C TYR A 28 -10.87 -9.55 -9.64
N LEU A 29 -10.28 -10.64 -10.15
CA LEU A 29 -10.97 -11.91 -10.34
C LEU A 29 -11.55 -12.43 -9.03
N LYS A 30 -10.78 -12.39 -7.94
CA LYS A 30 -11.27 -12.80 -6.61
C LYS A 30 -12.45 -11.94 -6.12
N ALA A 31 -12.44 -10.63 -6.37
CA ALA A 31 -13.45 -9.72 -5.84
C ALA A 31 -14.74 -9.68 -6.68
N ARG A 32 -14.64 -9.90 -8.01
CA ARG A 32 -15.76 -9.70 -8.96
C ARG A 32 -16.10 -10.93 -9.78
N ASN A 33 -15.42 -12.04 -9.56
CA ASN A 33 -15.55 -13.28 -10.32
C ASN A 33 -15.52 -13.11 -11.85
N THR A 34 -14.89 -12.04 -12.33
CA THR A 34 -14.80 -11.67 -13.75
C THR A 34 -13.38 -11.26 -14.08
N LEU A 35 -13.00 -11.39 -15.34
CA LEU A 35 -11.68 -10.95 -15.80
C LEU A 35 -11.57 -9.43 -15.70
N ARG A 36 -10.39 -8.96 -15.27
CA ARG A 36 -10.10 -7.53 -15.20
C ARG A 36 -10.11 -6.94 -16.61
N PRO A 37 -10.94 -5.92 -16.90
CA PRO A 37 -10.92 -5.30 -18.21
C PRO A 37 -9.57 -4.62 -18.45
N VAL A 38 -8.98 -4.88 -19.62
CA VAL A 38 -7.62 -4.43 -19.96
C VAL A 38 -7.56 -2.91 -20.15
N SER A 39 -8.69 -2.24 -20.42
CA SER A 39 -8.81 -0.78 -20.41
C SER A 39 -8.48 -0.15 -19.05
N LEU A 40 -8.69 -0.88 -17.94
CA LEU A 40 -8.28 -0.44 -16.61
C LEU A 40 -6.77 -0.68 -16.36
N LYS A 41 -5.99 -1.07 -17.36
CA LYS A 41 -4.52 -1.08 -17.27
C LYS A 41 -4.07 0.37 -17.07
N ARG A 42 -4.02 0.76 -15.80
CA ARG A 42 -3.09 1.77 -15.32
C ARG A 42 -1.74 1.25 -15.77
N LEU A 43 -1.23 1.79 -16.88
CA LEU A 43 0.17 1.69 -17.21
C LEU A 43 0.86 1.98 -15.89
N TYR A 44 1.69 1.05 -15.42
CA TYR A 44 2.58 1.35 -14.32
C TYR A 44 3.47 2.48 -14.85
N ALA A 45 2.98 3.71 -14.77
CA ALA A 45 3.81 4.89 -14.77
C ALA A 45 4.81 4.54 -13.69
N LYS A 46 6.07 4.31 -14.11
CA LYS A 46 7.20 4.31 -13.19
C LYS A 46 6.93 5.52 -12.32
N LYS A 47 6.52 5.32 -11.07
CA LYS A 47 6.59 6.42 -10.12
C LYS A 47 8.06 6.77 -10.18
N SER A 48 8.36 7.97 -10.66
CA SER A 48 9.62 8.61 -10.34
C SER A 48 9.87 8.29 -8.88
N GLU A 49 11.02 7.70 -8.59
CA GLU A 49 11.57 7.67 -7.25
C GLU A 49 11.26 9.04 -6.65
N PRO A 50 10.43 9.14 -5.60
CA PRO A 50 10.11 10.42 -5.04
C PRO A 50 11.45 11.07 -4.72
N THR A 51 11.69 12.24 -5.32
CA THR A 51 12.79 13.12 -4.93
C THR A 51 12.76 13.20 -3.42
N ASN A 52 13.95 13.14 -2.82
CA ASN A 52 14.22 12.94 -1.40
C ASN A 52 13.74 14.10 -0.50
N ASP A 53 12.58 14.71 -0.79
CA ASP A 53 11.78 15.41 0.20
C ASP A 53 11.39 14.35 1.23
N SER A 54 12.20 14.27 2.28
CA SER A 54 12.06 13.34 3.37
C SER A 54 10.68 13.52 3.98
N LEU A 55 9.72 12.69 3.58
CA LEU A 55 8.38 12.73 4.14
C LEU A 55 8.50 12.53 5.66
N VAL A 56 8.01 13.49 6.43
CA VAL A 56 8.02 13.47 7.89
C VAL A 56 6.58 13.37 8.39
N CYS A 57 6.34 12.49 9.35
CA CYS A 57 5.04 12.41 10.02
C CYS A 57 4.76 13.66 10.85
N ALA A 58 3.66 14.37 10.59
CA ALA A 58 3.26 15.56 11.35
C ALA A 58 3.08 15.31 12.86
N ASN A 59 2.68 14.09 13.26
CA ASN A 59 2.42 13.78 14.67
C ASN A 59 3.65 13.29 15.46
N CYS A 60 4.47 12.42 14.87
CA CYS A 60 5.59 11.78 15.61
C CYS A 60 6.96 11.96 14.95
N GLN A 61 7.04 12.73 13.88
CA GLN A 61 8.27 13.09 13.17
C GLN A 61 9.10 11.90 12.66
N THR A 62 8.49 10.72 12.55
CA THR A 62 9.17 9.60 11.90
C THR A 62 9.29 9.87 10.40
N THR A 63 10.45 9.56 9.85
CA THR A 63 10.76 9.59 8.40
C THR A 63 10.57 8.22 7.75
N THR A 64 10.34 7.18 8.55
CA THR A 64 10.25 5.80 8.08
C THR A 64 8.92 5.19 8.49
N THR A 65 8.12 4.77 7.51
CA THR A 65 6.87 4.07 7.77
C THR A 65 6.52 3.14 6.61
N PRO A 66 5.89 1.97 6.86
CA PRO A 66 5.52 1.06 5.78
C PRO A 66 4.38 1.60 4.89
N LEU A 67 3.65 2.61 5.36
CA LEU A 67 2.56 3.25 4.62
C LEU A 67 2.35 4.68 5.14
N TRP A 68 2.49 5.66 4.26
CA TRP A 68 2.10 7.04 4.54
C TRP A 68 0.57 7.18 4.42
N ARG A 69 -0.03 7.92 5.36
CA ARG A 69 -1.46 8.24 5.41
C ARG A 69 -1.64 9.75 5.41
N ARG A 70 -2.86 10.21 5.15
CA ARG A 70 -3.27 11.61 5.33
C ARG A 70 -4.33 11.69 6.43
N ASP A 71 -4.24 12.71 7.28
CA ASP A 71 -5.31 13.05 8.23
C ASP A 71 -6.41 13.89 7.57
N GLU A 72 -7.41 14.31 8.34
CA GLU A 72 -8.53 15.13 7.88
C GLU A 72 -8.08 16.54 7.44
N ALA A 73 -7.00 17.05 8.04
CA ALA A 73 -6.36 18.30 7.66
C ALA A 73 -5.36 18.13 6.48
N ASN A 74 -5.36 16.95 5.82
CA ASN A 74 -4.50 16.61 4.70
C ASN A 74 -2.99 16.59 5.02
N ASN A 75 -2.61 16.55 6.30
CA ASN A 75 -1.23 16.40 6.73
C ASN A 75 -0.73 14.98 6.51
N THR A 76 0.55 14.84 6.18
CA THR A 76 1.19 13.54 6.02
C THR A 76 1.52 12.95 7.39
N ILE A 77 0.97 11.77 7.68
CA ILE A 77 1.19 11.05 8.93
C ILE A 77 1.62 9.60 8.67
N CYS A 78 2.34 9.01 9.62
CA CYS A 78 2.77 7.62 9.50
C CYS A 78 1.62 6.63 9.73
N ASN A 79 1.80 5.38 9.30
CA ASN A 79 0.77 4.34 9.45
C ASN A 79 0.30 4.18 10.91
N ALA A 80 1.23 4.22 11.87
CA ALA A 80 0.91 4.01 13.28
C ALA A 80 0.07 5.16 13.86
N CYS A 81 0.40 6.42 13.54
CA CYS A 81 -0.36 7.59 13.99
C CYS A 81 -1.78 7.60 13.41
N GLY A 82 -1.91 7.32 12.11
CA GLY A 82 -3.23 7.29 11.46
C GLY A 82 -4.11 6.15 11.97
N LEU A 83 -3.54 4.97 12.20
CA LEU A 83 -4.31 3.85 12.78
C LEU A 83 -4.72 4.11 14.23
N TYR A 84 -3.84 4.73 15.03
CA TYR A 84 -4.15 5.06 16.43
C TYR A 84 -5.28 6.09 16.52
N TYR A 85 -5.20 7.17 15.74
CA TYR A 85 -6.25 8.18 15.72
C TYR A 85 -7.59 7.60 15.27
N LYS A 86 -7.60 6.77 14.21
CA LYS A 86 -8.83 6.12 13.75
C LYS A 86 -9.49 5.21 14.81
N LEU A 87 -8.69 4.62 15.70
CA LEU A 87 -9.20 3.71 16.74
C LEU A 87 -9.62 4.43 18.02
N HIS A 88 -8.88 5.46 18.42
CA HIS A 88 -9.04 6.12 19.73
C HIS A 88 -9.57 7.55 19.64
N ASN A 89 -9.69 8.10 18.43
CA ASN A 89 -10.07 9.48 18.15
C ASN A 89 -9.19 10.54 18.85
N VAL A 90 -7.98 10.17 19.24
CA VAL A 90 -6.98 11.04 19.87
C VAL A 90 -5.61 10.82 19.24
N HIS A 91 -4.75 11.83 19.30
CA HIS A 91 -3.40 11.75 18.75
C HIS A 91 -2.53 10.73 19.49
N ARG A 92 -1.68 10.04 18.72
CA ARG A 92 -0.79 9.01 19.26
C ARG A 92 0.24 9.64 20.19
N PRO A 93 0.30 9.24 21.47
CA PRO A 93 1.27 9.81 22.40
C PRO A 93 2.70 9.41 21.98
N VAL A 94 3.64 10.34 22.15
CA VAL A 94 5.05 10.18 21.74
C VAL A 94 5.72 9.03 22.50
N THR A 95 5.30 8.79 23.74
CA THR A 95 5.77 7.68 24.60
C THR A 95 5.60 6.30 23.96
N MET A 96 4.65 6.14 23.02
CA MET A 96 4.44 4.88 22.31
C MET A 96 5.33 4.73 21.07
N LYS A 97 6.05 5.77 20.64
CA LYS A 97 6.96 5.72 19.46
C LYS A 97 8.07 4.70 19.70
N ARG A 98 8.29 3.83 18.71
CA ARG A 98 9.39 2.87 18.69
C ARG A 98 10.36 3.25 17.59
N SER A 99 11.66 3.12 17.85
CA SER A 99 12.73 3.38 16.86
C SER A 99 12.81 2.29 15.79
N THR A 100 12.48 1.04 16.13
CA THR A 100 12.57 -0.11 15.24
C THR A 100 11.21 -0.57 14.71
N ILE A 101 11.11 -0.77 13.39
CA ILE A 101 9.90 -1.28 12.72
C ILE A 101 9.97 -2.81 12.68
N LYS A 102 9.10 -3.48 13.45
CA LYS A 102 8.97 -4.94 13.44
C LYS A 102 8.14 -5.42 12.25
N ARG A 103 8.69 -6.30 11.42
CA ARG A 103 7.97 -6.98 10.33
C ARG A 103 7.24 -8.20 10.89
N ARG A 104 5.97 -8.39 10.51
CA ARG A 104 5.19 -9.59 10.84
C ARG A 104 5.18 -10.54 9.65
N LYS A 105 5.29 -11.85 9.88
CA LYS A 105 5.07 -12.87 8.85
C LYS A 105 3.59 -12.81 8.42
N ARG A 106 3.34 -12.71 7.13
CA ARG A 106 1.99 -12.88 6.57
C ARG A 106 1.80 -14.38 6.35
N VAL A 107 0.83 -14.98 7.03
CA VAL A 107 0.35 -16.35 6.76
C VAL A 107 -0.65 -16.33 5.60
#